data_AF-A0A1F7RW69-F1
#
_entry.id   AF-A0A1F7RW69-F1
#
_cell.length_a   1.000
_cell.length_b   1.000
_cell.length_c   1.000
_cell.angle_alpha   90.00
_cell.angle_beta   90.00
_cell.angle_gamma   90.00
#
_symmetry.space_group_name_H-M   'P 1'
#
loop_
_entity.id
_entity.type
_entity.pdbx_description
1 polymer ?
#
loop_
_entity_poly.entity_id
_entity_poly.type
_entity_poly.pdbx_seq_one_letter_code
_entity_poly.pdbx_strand_id
1 'polypeptide(L)'
;MESACVTCNKTLVIKDAMELNEKYFCSSTCLGKYREKIGERQFDKESLATFEKKKATGWIPERALKYIHMCQSCNKKLRETCKSLEAISGASRFTLAKSEKMPWCCHARFNLSSSMADGTVPLSNVLKIQALAEELANNKLKVESVIKPETLKKKMLKEGGLSGVTTVMLDAAFAEFSAKLDYKTIDGTPPKIDGESMFHYAACLECDPVFGAECEEQAVEKEINECVETVSKLIKSLWCQHALHALSALMLNKNMDEVRISKLINMAEKVAQEKNHPGVTTSDLFITMGRAVA
;
A
#
# COMPACT_ATOMS: atom_id res chain seq x y z
N MET A 1 -10.36 -0.04 -28.44
CA MET A 1 -9.74 1.21 -28.92
C MET A 1 -8.25 1.10 -28.66
N GLU A 2 -7.44 1.33 -29.68
CA GLU A 2 -5.98 1.24 -29.61
C GLU A 2 -5.38 2.64 -29.46
N SER A 3 -4.26 2.73 -28.75
CA SER A 3 -3.49 3.96 -28.55
C SER A 3 -2.00 3.65 -28.62
N ALA A 4 -1.13 4.65 -28.48
CA ALA A 4 0.31 4.46 -28.40
C ALA A 4 0.83 4.91 -27.03
N CYS A 5 1.81 4.19 -26.50
CA CYS A 5 2.51 4.62 -25.29
C CYS A 5 3.24 5.94 -25.55
N VAL A 6 2.97 6.96 -24.71
CA VAL A 6 3.60 8.29 -24.84
C VAL A 6 5.13 8.25 -24.74
N THR A 7 5.69 7.25 -24.08
CA THR A 7 7.13 7.16 -23.84
C THR A 7 7.87 6.29 -24.86
N CYS A 8 7.27 5.18 -25.31
CA CYS A 8 7.97 4.20 -26.16
C CYS A 8 7.27 3.89 -27.49
N ASN A 9 6.14 4.53 -27.79
CA ASN A 9 5.34 4.35 -29.01
C ASN A 9 4.82 2.91 -29.25
N LYS A 10 4.96 2.00 -28.28
CA LYS A 10 4.35 0.67 -28.35
C LYS A 10 2.82 0.80 -28.45
N THR A 11 2.20 0.05 -29.36
CA THR A 11 0.73 -0.04 -29.47
C THR A 11 0.13 -0.61 -28.19
N LEU A 12 -0.93 0.02 -27.71
CA LEU A 12 -1.62 -0.32 -26.47
C LEU A 12 -3.09 -0.59 -26.72
N VAL A 13 -3.59 -1.60 -26.02
CA VAL A 13 -5.02 -1.78 -25.81
C VAL A 13 -5.40 -0.89 -24.61
N ILE A 14 -6.26 0.11 -24.81
CA ILE A 14 -6.53 1.15 -23.81
C ILE A 14 -6.98 0.59 -22.45
N LYS A 15 -7.78 -0.49 -22.44
CA LYS A 15 -8.25 -1.12 -21.20
C LYS A 15 -7.13 -1.67 -20.30
N ASP A 16 -5.96 -1.95 -20.88
CA ASP A 16 -4.81 -2.54 -20.19
C ASP A 16 -3.68 -1.51 -19.99
N ALA A 17 -3.91 -0.24 -20.35
CA ALA A 17 -2.93 0.83 -20.29
C ALA A 17 -3.11 1.69 -19.04
N MET A 18 -1.98 2.13 -18.46
CA MET A 18 -1.99 3.15 -17.41
C MET A 18 -2.35 4.49 -18.05
N GLU A 19 -3.23 5.27 -17.42
CA GLU A 19 -3.66 6.57 -17.93
C GLU A 19 -3.29 7.70 -16.97
N LEU A 20 -2.66 8.76 -17.50
CA LEU A 20 -2.39 10.01 -16.80
C LEU A 20 -2.80 11.18 -17.70
N ASN A 21 -3.88 11.87 -17.32
CA ASN A 21 -4.39 13.06 -17.99
C ASN A 21 -4.50 12.86 -19.51
N GLU A 22 -5.26 11.82 -19.89
CA GLU A 22 -5.52 11.39 -21.28
C GLU A 22 -4.29 10.86 -22.04
N LYS A 23 -3.16 10.68 -21.36
CA LYS A 23 -1.95 10.03 -21.88
C LYS A 23 -1.89 8.58 -21.43
N TYR A 24 -1.44 7.70 -22.30
CA TYR A 24 -1.41 6.26 -22.04
C TYR A 24 0.02 5.73 -21.95
N PHE A 25 0.26 4.83 -21.00
CA PHE A 25 1.57 4.25 -20.72
C PHE A 25 1.46 2.73 -20.65
N CYS A 26 2.46 2.05 -21.22
CA CYS A 26 2.50 0.60 -21.31
C CYS A 26 3.06 -0.09 -20.08
N SER A 27 3.60 0.69 -19.14
CA SER A 27 4.40 0.22 -18.00
C SER A 27 4.62 1.35 -17.01
N SER A 28 4.89 0.98 -15.75
CA SER A 28 5.25 1.95 -14.72
C SER A 28 6.63 2.58 -15.01
N THR A 29 7.52 1.85 -15.71
CA THR A 29 8.76 2.40 -16.28
C THR A 29 8.51 3.54 -17.24
N CYS A 30 7.58 3.37 -18.18
CA CYS A 30 7.29 4.41 -19.17
C CYS A 30 6.67 5.63 -18.51
N LEU A 31 5.79 5.43 -17.52
CA LEU A 31 5.22 6.50 -16.72
C LEU A 31 6.30 7.23 -15.90
N GLY A 32 7.25 6.50 -15.31
CA GLY A 32 8.38 7.07 -14.57
C GLY A 32 9.32 7.92 -15.43
N LYS A 33 9.70 7.43 -16.61
CA LYS A 33 10.48 8.22 -17.58
C LYS A 33 9.75 9.49 -18.00
N TYR A 34 8.43 9.41 -18.17
CA TYR A 34 7.61 10.58 -18.47
C TYR A 34 7.62 11.59 -17.31
N ARG A 35 7.47 11.14 -16.06
CA ARG A 35 7.59 11.97 -14.85
C ARG A 35 8.93 12.70 -14.80
N GLU A 36 10.03 12.00 -15.01
CA GLU A 36 11.38 12.59 -15.04
C GLU A 36 11.48 13.69 -16.11
N LYS A 37 10.88 13.46 -17.28
CA LYS A 37 10.85 14.44 -18.37
C LYS A 37 10.03 15.69 -18.04
N ILE A 38 8.85 15.54 -17.43
CA ILE A 38 7.93 16.68 -17.18
C ILE A 38 8.18 17.38 -15.83
N GLY A 39 8.93 16.73 -14.94
CA GLY A 39 9.16 17.18 -13.58
C GLY A 39 8.00 16.88 -12.63
N GLU A 40 8.33 16.74 -11.36
CA GLU A 40 7.41 16.29 -10.30
C GLU A 40 6.17 17.17 -10.16
N ARG A 41 6.34 18.50 -10.13
CA ARG A 41 5.21 19.43 -9.96
C ARG A 41 4.17 19.27 -11.07
N GLN A 42 4.61 19.06 -12.31
CA GLN A 42 3.71 18.85 -13.43
C GLN A 42 3.06 17.47 -13.37
N PHE A 43 3.82 16.44 -12.96
CA PHE A 43 3.28 15.10 -12.77
C PHE A 43 2.21 15.04 -11.68
N ASP A 44 2.41 15.74 -10.56
CA ASP A 44 1.42 15.86 -9.48
C ASP A 44 0.15 16.55 -9.98
N LYS A 45 0.29 17.63 -10.76
CA LYS A 45 -0.84 18.33 -11.38
C LYS A 45 -1.61 17.42 -12.34
N GLU A 46 -0.90 16.69 -13.20
CA GLU A 46 -1.53 15.74 -14.12
C GLU A 46 -2.18 14.57 -13.37
N SER A 47 -1.58 14.11 -12.28
CA SER A 47 -2.15 13.07 -11.42
C SER A 47 -3.46 13.56 -10.83
N LEU A 48 -3.46 14.71 -10.14
CA LEU A 48 -4.67 15.31 -9.57
C LEU A 48 -5.77 15.52 -10.62
N ALA A 49 -5.42 16.07 -11.79
CA ALA A 49 -6.38 16.24 -12.88
C ALA A 49 -6.98 14.90 -13.34
N THR A 50 -6.17 13.84 -13.37
CA THR A 50 -6.62 12.47 -13.67
C THR A 50 -7.59 11.96 -12.61
N PHE A 51 -7.24 12.12 -11.33
CA PHE A 51 -8.08 11.71 -10.21
C PHE A 51 -9.41 12.48 -10.19
N GLU A 52 -9.40 13.79 -10.33
CA GLU A 52 -10.61 14.63 -10.35
C GLU A 52 -11.53 14.33 -11.55
N LYS A 53 -10.96 14.20 -12.76
CA LYS A 53 -11.73 13.80 -13.94
C LYS A 53 -12.41 12.46 -13.71
N LYS A 54 -11.68 11.52 -13.12
CA LYS A 54 -12.16 10.15 -12.95
C LYS A 54 -13.10 9.96 -11.76
N LYS A 55 -13.03 10.85 -10.76
CA LYS A 55 -14.06 11.04 -9.74
C LYS A 55 -15.41 11.36 -10.39
N ALA A 56 -15.44 12.27 -11.37
CA ALA A 56 -16.66 12.61 -12.11
C ALA A 56 -17.21 11.46 -12.97
N THR A 57 -16.33 10.55 -13.43
CA THR A 57 -16.72 9.34 -14.19
C THR A 57 -16.93 8.10 -13.31
N GLY A 58 -16.74 8.22 -11.99
CA GLY A 58 -17.15 7.23 -10.97
C GLY A 58 -16.23 6.03 -10.71
N TRP A 59 -15.05 5.91 -11.33
CA TRP A 59 -14.21 4.71 -11.16
C TRP A 59 -13.05 4.87 -10.16
N ILE A 60 -12.61 6.10 -9.89
CA ILE A 60 -11.52 6.35 -8.94
C ILE A 60 -12.07 6.50 -7.51
N PRO A 61 -11.56 5.71 -6.55
CA PRO A 61 -11.91 5.82 -5.13
C PRO A 61 -11.72 7.24 -4.60
N GLU A 62 -12.71 7.83 -3.91
CA GLU A 62 -12.53 9.10 -3.19
C GLU A 62 -11.37 8.99 -2.19
N ARG A 63 -11.18 7.80 -1.63
CA ARG A 63 -10.04 7.46 -0.80
C ARG A 63 -8.69 7.68 -1.50
N ALA A 64 -8.58 7.41 -2.80
CA ALA A 64 -7.33 7.61 -3.53
C ALA A 64 -6.90 9.09 -3.57
N LEU A 65 -7.87 10.00 -3.73
CA LEU A 65 -7.63 11.46 -3.65
C LEU A 65 -7.15 11.88 -2.26
N LYS A 66 -7.80 11.37 -1.20
CA LYS A 66 -7.42 11.64 0.20
C LYS A 66 -5.96 11.25 0.46
N TYR A 67 -5.53 10.08 -0.03
CA TYR A 67 -4.16 9.59 0.15
C TYR A 67 -3.12 10.45 -0.59
N ILE A 68 -3.43 10.95 -1.79
CA ILE A 68 -2.53 11.88 -2.49
C ILE A 68 -2.36 13.17 -1.69
N HIS A 69 -3.46 13.70 -1.14
CA HIS A 69 -3.40 14.89 -0.29
C HIS A 69 -2.59 14.66 0.99
N MET A 70 -2.62 13.45 1.58
CA MET A 70 -1.75 13.09 2.72
C MET A 70 -0.26 13.22 2.38
N CYS A 71 0.15 12.90 1.15
CA CYS A 71 1.53 13.09 0.71
C CYS A 71 1.90 14.59 0.62
N GLN A 72 0.99 15.40 0.09
CA GLN A 72 1.20 16.84 -0.12
C GLN A 72 1.33 17.61 1.20
N SER A 73 0.54 17.25 2.21
CA SER A 73 0.56 17.86 3.54
C SER A 73 1.64 17.28 4.47
N CYS A 74 2.36 16.23 4.05
CA CYS A 74 3.38 15.59 4.87
C CYS A 74 4.61 16.48 5.10
N ASN A 75 5.31 16.26 6.22
CA ASN A 75 6.59 16.89 6.51
C ASN A 75 7.58 16.69 5.33
N LYS A 76 8.25 17.77 4.92
CA LYS A 76 9.13 17.77 3.75
C LYS A 76 10.22 16.70 3.81
N LYS A 77 10.92 16.55 4.94
CA LYS A 77 12.03 15.58 5.07
C LYS A 77 11.54 14.15 5.00
N LEU A 78 10.40 13.86 5.63
CA LEU A 78 9.75 12.55 5.51
C LEU A 78 9.34 12.26 4.08
N ARG A 79 8.71 13.22 3.41
CA ARG A 79 8.29 13.05 2.01
C ARG A 79 9.49 12.77 1.10
N GLU A 80 10.60 13.49 1.27
CA GLU A 80 11.84 13.26 0.53
C GLU A 80 12.42 11.86 0.81
N THR A 81 12.37 11.41 2.07
CA THR A 81 12.81 10.05 2.46
C THR A 81 11.89 8.98 1.87
N CYS A 82 10.57 9.14 1.94
CA CYS A 82 9.62 8.21 1.30
C CYS A 82 9.90 8.10 -0.21
N LYS A 83 10.16 9.23 -0.89
CA LYS A 83 10.45 9.27 -2.32
C LYS A 83 11.75 8.54 -2.66
N SER A 84 12.81 8.72 -1.88
CA SER A 84 14.07 8.01 -2.12
C SER A 84 13.94 6.49 -1.95
N LEU A 85 12.93 6.03 -1.21
CA LEU A 85 12.66 4.61 -0.97
C LEU A 85 11.68 3.97 -1.97
N GLU A 86 11.05 4.73 -2.87
CA GLU A 86 9.98 4.22 -3.75
C GLU A 86 10.43 3.03 -4.60
N ALA A 87 11.57 3.18 -5.28
CA ALA A 87 12.08 2.16 -6.19
C ALA A 87 12.42 0.86 -5.47
N ILE A 88 13.10 0.96 -4.33
CA ILE A 88 13.48 -0.23 -3.54
C ILE A 88 12.27 -0.88 -2.87
N SER A 89 11.29 -0.10 -2.44
CA SER A 89 10.06 -0.59 -1.83
C SER A 89 9.22 -1.42 -2.82
N GLY A 90 9.20 -1.03 -4.09
CA GLY A 90 8.52 -1.76 -5.16
C GLY A 90 9.33 -2.87 -5.82
N ALA A 91 10.60 -3.10 -5.43
CA ALA A 91 11.53 -3.96 -6.16
C ALA A 91 11.12 -5.44 -6.18
N SER A 92 10.46 -5.92 -5.12
CA SER A 92 10.10 -7.34 -4.97
C SER A 92 8.73 -7.69 -5.56
N ARG A 93 7.96 -6.71 -6.07
CA ARG A 93 6.56 -6.92 -6.46
C ARG A 93 6.36 -7.96 -7.57
N PHE A 94 7.28 -8.04 -8.55
CA PHE A 94 7.20 -9.03 -9.63
C PHE A 94 7.58 -10.43 -9.15
N THR A 95 8.45 -10.53 -8.14
CA THR A 95 8.74 -11.80 -7.48
C THR A 95 7.50 -12.30 -6.74
N LEU A 96 6.82 -11.41 -6.00
CA LEU A 96 5.57 -11.73 -5.30
C LEU A 96 4.43 -12.08 -6.25
N ALA A 97 4.30 -11.37 -7.38
CA ALA A 97 3.28 -11.64 -8.38
C ALA A 97 3.31 -13.08 -8.91
N LYS A 98 4.47 -13.75 -8.90
CA LYS A 98 4.60 -15.15 -9.37
C LYS A 98 3.93 -16.16 -8.43
N SER A 99 3.73 -15.81 -7.16
CA SER A 99 3.07 -16.67 -6.17
C SER A 99 1.60 -16.35 -5.96
N GLU A 100 1.08 -15.28 -6.58
CA GLU A 100 -0.31 -14.87 -6.45
C GLU A 100 -1.26 -15.90 -7.09
N LYS A 101 -2.30 -16.30 -6.34
CA LYS A 101 -3.30 -17.28 -6.77
C LYS A 101 -4.62 -16.65 -7.21
N MET A 102 -4.73 -15.35 -7.04
CA MET A 102 -5.86 -14.53 -7.46
C MET A 102 -5.34 -13.13 -7.80
N PRO A 103 -6.14 -12.24 -8.40
CA PRO A 103 -5.64 -10.92 -8.72
C PRO A 103 -5.50 -10.03 -7.47
N TRP A 104 -4.50 -9.15 -7.51
CA TRP A 104 -4.14 -8.25 -6.41
C TRP A 104 -4.21 -6.81 -6.86
N CYS A 105 -4.74 -5.95 -5.98
CA CYS A 105 -4.60 -4.51 -6.12
C CYS A 105 -3.12 -4.12 -6.15
N CYS A 106 -2.74 -3.25 -7.08
CA CYS A 106 -1.37 -2.79 -7.25
C CYS A 106 -0.81 -2.14 -5.97
N HIS A 107 -1.65 -1.45 -5.18
CA HIS A 107 -1.29 -0.92 -3.85
C HIS A 107 -0.94 -2.02 -2.86
N ALA A 108 -1.79 -3.04 -2.75
CA ALA A 108 -1.57 -4.14 -1.82
C ALA A 108 -0.26 -4.87 -2.16
N ARG A 109 -0.03 -5.14 -3.45
CA ARG A 109 1.23 -5.74 -3.91
C ARG A 109 2.44 -4.86 -3.60
N PHE A 110 2.35 -3.53 -3.79
CA PHE A 110 3.42 -2.60 -3.46
C PHE A 110 3.74 -2.58 -1.96
N ASN A 111 2.71 -2.54 -1.11
CA ASN A 111 2.86 -2.55 0.35
C ASN A 111 3.48 -3.87 0.85
N LEU A 112 3.05 -5.01 0.30
CA LEU A 112 3.65 -6.30 0.59
C LEU A 112 5.11 -6.36 0.10
N SER A 113 5.43 -5.81 -1.07
CA SER A 113 6.81 -5.68 -1.55
C SER A 113 7.65 -4.80 -0.62
N SER A 114 7.06 -3.73 -0.08
CA SER A 114 7.75 -2.78 0.80
C SER A 114 8.26 -3.43 2.08
N SER A 115 7.62 -4.51 2.56
CA SER A 115 8.13 -5.22 3.74
C SER A 115 9.49 -5.87 3.50
N MET A 116 9.89 -6.09 2.25
CA MET A 116 11.19 -6.68 1.87
C MET A 116 12.26 -5.64 1.50
N ALA A 117 11.95 -4.34 1.57
CA ALA A 117 12.75 -3.29 0.95
C ALA A 117 14.19 -3.17 1.48
N ASP A 118 14.45 -3.64 2.70
CA ASP A 118 15.79 -3.61 3.29
C ASP A 118 16.48 -4.98 3.35
N GLY A 119 15.82 -6.03 2.85
CA GLY A 119 16.34 -7.39 2.85
C GLY A 119 16.34 -8.10 4.22
N THR A 120 15.72 -7.52 5.25
CA THR A 120 15.66 -8.14 6.59
C THR A 120 14.47 -9.06 6.80
N VAL A 121 13.46 -8.99 5.93
CA VAL A 121 12.26 -9.81 5.99
C VAL A 121 12.37 -10.98 5.01
N PRO A 122 12.38 -12.24 5.50
CA PRO A 122 12.45 -13.42 4.64
C PRO A 122 11.21 -13.55 3.74
N LEU A 123 11.40 -14.01 2.50
CA LEU A 123 10.30 -14.27 1.56
C LEU A 123 9.24 -15.20 2.17
N SER A 124 9.63 -16.19 2.97
CA SER A 124 8.70 -17.10 3.65
C SER A 124 7.71 -16.38 4.57
N ASN A 125 8.12 -15.30 5.25
CA ASN A 125 7.22 -14.50 6.08
C ASN A 125 6.22 -13.75 5.21
N VAL A 126 6.69 -13.17 4.11
CA VAL A 126 5.86 -12.42 3.16
C VAL A 126 4.83 -13.33 2.49
N LEU A 127 5.22 -14.55 2.12
CA LEU A 127 4.31 -15.54 1.55
C LEU A 127 3.22 -16.02 2.54
N LYS A 128 3.49 -16.04 3.85
CA LYS A 128 2.44 -16.30 4.86
C LYS A 128 1.38 -15.20 4.86
N ILE A 129 1.82 -13.94 4.86
CA ILE A 129 0.93 -12.77 4.79
C ILE A 129 0.12 -12.80 3.49
N GLN A 130 0.78 -13.08 2.36
CA GLN A 130 0.14 -13.20 1.07
C GLN A 130 -0.98 -14.24 1.08
N ALA A 131 -0.67 -15.46 1.56
CA ALA A 131 -1.63 -16.56 1.59
C ALA A 131 -2.85 -16.24 2.47
N LEU A 132 -2.66 -15.57 3.60
CA LEU A 132 -3.75 -15.17 4.47
C LEU A 132 -4.61 -14.05 3.85
N ALA A 133 -3.99 -13.08 3.16
CA ALA A 133 -4.74 -12.04 2.46
C ALA A 133 -5.61 -12.64 1.34
N GLU A 134 -5.10 -13.64 0.61
CA GLU A 134 -5.88 -14.42 -0.36
C GLU A 134 -7.00 -15.24 0.30
N GLU A 135 -6.74 -15.82 1.48
CA GLU A 135 -7.77 -16.53 2.25
C GLU A 135 -8.88 -15.57 2.71
N LEU A 136 -8.55 -14.36 3.17
CA LEU A 136 -9.54 -13.35 3.54
C LEU A 136 -10.42 -12.90 2.36
N ALA A 137 -9.93 -13.02 1.12
CA ALA A 137 -10.71 -12.68 -0.07
C ALA A 137 -11.75 -13.74 -0.45
N ASN A 138 -11.53 -15.01 -0.08
CA ASN A 138 -12.34 -16.14 -0.56
C ASN A 138 -13.00 -16.99 0.54
N ASN A 139 -12.61 -16.81 1.81
CA ASN A 139 -13.09 -17.61 2.94
C ASN A 139 -13.88 -16.75 3.93
N LYS A 140 -15.21 -16.92 3.91
CA LYS A 140 -16.14 -16.18 4.78
C LYS A 140 -15.87 -16.40 6.27
N LEU A 141 -15.60 -17.64 6.68
CA LEU A 141 -15.30 -17.97 8.08
C LEU A 141 -14.02 -17.28 8.55
N LYS A 142 -13.05 -17.13 7.65
CA LYS A 142 -11.81 -16.42 7.96
C LYS A 142 -12.07 -14.94 8.22
N VAL A 143 -12.83 -14.28 7.35
CA VAL A 143 -13.24 -12.88 7.54
C VAL A 143 -13.95 -12.69 8.88
N GLU A 144 -14.88 -13.58 9.23
CA GLU A 144 -15.58 -13.52 10.52
C GLU A 144 -14.65 -13.68 11.73
N SER A 145 -13.62 -14.53 11.62
CA SER A 145 -12.65 -14.74 12.71
C SER A 145 -11.67 -13.59 12.90
N VAL A 146 -11.36 -12.83 11.85
CA VAL A 146 -10.27 -11.83 11.83
C VAL A 146 -10.79 -10.40 11.95
N ILE A 147 -11.88 -10.05 11.27
CA ILE A 147 -12.28 -8.64 11.10
C ILE A 147 -13.22 -8.20 12.24
N LYS A 148 -12.88 -7.07 12.88
CA LYS A 148 -13.59 -6.53 14.05
C LYS A 148 -14.87 -5.77 13.70
N PRO A 149 -14.88 -4.75 12.82
CA PRO A 149 -16.09 -3.96 12.58
C PRO A 149 -17.14 -4.74 11.78
N GLU A 150 -18.40 -4.75 12.23
CA GLU A 150 -19.52 -5.37 11.49
C GLU A 150 -19.73 -4.75 10.11
N THR A 151 -19.53 -3.44 10.00
CA THR A 151 -19.64 -2.68 8.75
C THR A 151 -18.64 -3.17 7.71
N LEU A 152 -17.38 -3.35 8.11
CA LEU A 152 -16.34 -3.89 7.23
C LEU A 152 -16.60 -5.36 6.91
N LYS A 153 -16.97 -6.17 7.90
CA LYS A 153 -17.31 -7.58 7.67
C LYS A 153 -18.40 -7.73 6.61
N LYS A 154 -19.49 -6.97 6.70
CA LYS A 154 -20.57 -7.01 5.71
C LYS A 154 -20.07 -6.71 4.29
N LYS A 155 -19.17 -5.73 4.14
CA LYS A 155 -18.56 -5.36 2.85
C LYS A 155 -17.64 -6.45 2.31
N MET A 156 -16.88 -7.10 3.20
CA MET A 156 -15.98 -8.20 2.82
C MET A 156 -16.74 -9.52 2.54
N LEU A 157 -17.94 -9.68 3.08
CA LEU A 157 -18.80 -10.85 2.92
C LEU A 157 -19.89 -10.69 1.85
N LYS A 158 -19.77 -9.66 0.99
CA LYS A 158 -20.80 -9.32 -0.01
C LYS A 158 -21.16 -10.50 -0.92
N GLU A 159 -22.40 -10.53 -1.37
CA GLU A 159 -22.86 -11.51 -2.36
C GLU A 159 -22.09 -11.34 -3.68
N GLY A 160 -21.70 -12.45 -4.30
CA GLY A 160 -20.79 -12.46 -5.46
C GLY A 160 -19.31 -12.51 -5.11
N GLY A 161 -18.93 -12.29 -3.84
CA GLY A 161 -17.54 -12.32 -3.40
C GLY A 161 -16.75 -11.08 -3.84
N LEU A 162 -15.43 -11.14 -3.65
CA LEU A 162 -14.51 -10.07 -4.00
C LEU A 162 -13.67 -10.50 -5.19
N SER A 163 -13.30 -9.54 -6.04
CA SER A 163 -12.54 -9.77 -7.25
C SER A 163 -11.06 -10.08 -6.97
N GLY A 164 -10.58 -9.73 -5.78
CA GLY A 164 -9.30 -10.20 -5.26
C GLY A 164 -8.82 -9.46 -4.02
N VAL A 165 -7.50 -9.36 -3.86
CA VAL A 165 -6.88 -8.84 -2.63
C VAL A 165 -6.75 -7.32 -2.66
N THR A 166 -7.31 -6.67 -1.64
CA THR A 166 -7.21 -5.23 -1.40
C THR A 166 -6.22 -4.90 -0.27
N THR A 167 -5.94 -3.62 -0.06
CA THR A 167 -5.09 -3.17 1.06
C THR A 167 -5.70 -3.50 2.42
N VAL A 168 -7.02 -3.52 2.55
CA VAL A 168 -7.70 -3.84 3.81
C VAL A 168 -7.43 -5.28 4.25
N MET A 169 -7.46 -6.24 3.31
CA MET A 169 -7.12 -7.63 3.58
C MET A 169 -5.65 -7.80 3.93
N LEU A 170 -4.78 -7.06 3.22
CA LEU A 170 -3.35 -7.07 3.49
C LEU A 170 -3.05 -6.56 4.90
N ASP A 171 -3.63 -5.43 5.30
CA ASP A 171 -3.46 -4.87 6.64
C ASP A 171 -3.97 -5.85 7.71
N ALA A 172 -5.13 -6.47 7.48
CA ALA A 172 -5.66 -7.51 8.37
C ALA A 172 -4.73 -8.74 8.46
N ALA A 173 -4.12 -9.15 7.36
CA ALA A 173 -3.16 -10.26 7.32
C ALA A 173 -1.85 -9.93 8.05
N PHE A 174 -1.32 -8.71 7.89
CA PHE A 174 -0.18 -8.23 8.68
C PHE A 174 -0.51 -8.22 10.17
N ALA A 175 -1.70 -7.74 10.54
CA ALA A 175 -2.17 -7.71 11.92
C ALA A 175 -2.21 -9.10 12.56
N GLU A 176 -2.71 -10.13 11.86
CA GLU A 176 -2.77 -11.50 12.36
C GLU A 176 -1.38 -12.08 12.69
N PHE A 177 -0.38 -11.79 11.86
CA PHE A 177 0.95 -12.36 12.02
C PHE A 177 1.90 -11.52 12.88
N SER A 178 1.57 -10.26 13.18
CA SER A 178 2.41 -9.33 13.94
C SER A 178 2.48 -9.70 15.43
N ALA A 179 3.28 -10.70 15.76
CA ALA A 179 3.40 -11.26 17.12
C ALA A 179 4.84 -11.22 17.69
N LYS A 180 5.88 -11.14 16.85
CA LYS A 180 7.28 -10.95 17.27
C LYS A 180 7.57 -9.46 17.47
N LEU A 181 7.16 -8.93 18.61
CA LEU A 181 7.12 -7.48 18.87
C LEU A 181 8.36 -6.92 19.59
N ASP A 182 9.38 -7.74 19.81
CA ASP A 182 10.66 -7.32 20.38
C ASP A 182 11.60 -6.86 19.27
N TYR A 183 11.97 -5.59 19.29
CA TYR A 183 12.93 -5.03 18.32
C TYR A 183 14.30 -5.67 18.47
N LYS A 184 14.90 -6.04 17.33
CA LYS A 184 16.30 -6.40 17.19
C LYS A 184 16.84 -5.78 15.90
N THR A 185 18.08 -5.32 15.93
CA THR A 185 18.81 -4.94 14.72
C THR A 185 19.06 -6.22 13.91
N ILE A 186 18.80 -6.16 12.61
CA ILE A 186 18.99 -7.26 11.68
C ILE A 186 19.74 -6.70 10.48
N ASP A 187 20.87 -7.31 10.14
CA ASP A 187 21.58 -6.96 8.91
C ASP A 187 20.82 -7.49 7.71
N GLY A 188 20.46 -6.60 6.80
CA GLY A 188 19.77 -6.91 5.56
C GLY A 188 20.58 -6.49 4.35
N THR A 189 20.41 -7.20 3.25
CA THR A 189 20.89 -6.75 1.94
C THR A 189 19.68 -6.35 1.12
N PRO A 190 19.46 -5.03 0.88
CA PRO A 190 18.34 -4.58 0.07
C PRO A 190 18.29 -5.31 -1.29
N PRO A 191 17.09 -5.65 -1.79
CA PRO A 191 16.96 -6.32 -3.07
C PRO A 191 17.55 -5.46 -4.20
N LYS A 192 17.97 -6.11 -5.29
CA LYS A 192 18.32 -5.36 -6.50
C LYS A 192 17.07 -4.70 -7.07
N ILE A 193 17.21 -3.46 -7.49
CA ILE A 193 16.17 -2.75 -8.22
C ILE A 193 16.24 -3.22 -9.67
N ASP A 194 15.55 -4.31 -9.96
CA ASP A 194 15.45 -4.90 -11.29
C ASP A 194 14.02 -4.69 -11.84
N GLY A 195 13.91 -4.32 -13.11
CA GLY A 195 12.62 -4.12 -13.77
C GLY A 195 12.00 -2.74 -13.56
N GLU A 196 10.68 -2.68 -13.65
CA GLU A 196 9.97 -1.40 -13.66
C GLU A 196 9.90 -0.79 -12.25
N SER A 197 9.99 0.54 -12.10
CA SER A 197 9.72 1.21 -10.82
C SER A 197 8.24 1.51 -10.71
N MET A 198 7.63 1.20 -9.56
CA MET A 198 6.25 1.58 -9.25
C MET A 198 6.26 2.68 -8.18
N PHE A 199 5.36 3.65 -8.29
CA PHE A 199 5.30 4.78 -7.36
C PHE A 199 4.09 4.65 -6.44
N HIS A 200 4.33 4.66 -5.12
CA HIS A 200 3.29 4.43 -4.11
C HIS A 200 2.07 5.37 -4.26
N TYR A 201 2.29 6.66 -4.53
CA TYR A 201 1.21 7.64 -4.68
C TYR A 201 0.47 7.56 -6.03
N ALA A 202 1.10 6.98 -7.06
CA ALA A 202 0.50 6.78 -8.38
C ALA A 202 -0.09 5.39 -8.54
N ALA A 203 0.10 4.50 -7.57
CA ALA A 203 -0.30 3.11 -7.65
C ALA A 203 -1.83 2.92 -7.86
N CYS A 204 -2.65 3.94 -7.57
CA CYS A 204 -4.10 3.93 -7.84
C CYS A 204 -4.41 4.23 -9.30
N LEU A 205 -3.57 5.02 -9.98
CA LEU A 205 -3.66 5.26 -11.42
C LEU A 205 -3.37 3.99 -12.22
N GLU A 206 -2.65 3.06 -11.61
CA GLU A 206 -2.29 1.75 -12.16
C GLU A 206 -3.27 0.63 -11.75
N CYS A 207 -4.32 0.96 -10.98
CA CYS A 207 -5.25 -0.05 -10.48
C CYS A 207 -6.34 -0.36 -11.51
N ASP A 208 -6.69 -1.64 -11.61
CA ASP A 208 -7.86 -2.07 -12.38
C ASP A 208 -9.14 -1.44 -11.79
N PRO A 209 -10.08 -0.94 -12.63
CA PRO A 209 -11.26 -0.24 -12.14
C PRO A 209 -12.17 -1.05 -11.21
N VAL A 210 -12.24 -2.37 -11.39
CA VAL A 210 -13.03 -3.25 -10.51
C VAL A 210 -12.39 -3.28 -9.13
N PHE A 211 -11.07 -3.43 -9.06
CA PHE A 211 -10.32 -3.37 -7.80
C PHE A 211 -10.39 -1.99 -7.13
N GLY A 212 -10.38 -0.91 -7.91
CA GLY A 212 -10.63 0.44 -7.43
C GLY A 212 -11.97 0.52 -6.70
N ALA A 213 -13.06 0.11 -7.37
CA ALA A 213 -14.40 0.14 -6.80
C ALA A 213 -14.53 -0.71 -5.52
N GLU A 214 -13.95 -1.91 -5.49
CA GLU A 214 -13.97 -2.76 -4.29
C GLU A 214 -13.16 -2.18 -3.13
N CYS A 215 -12.04 -1.53 -3.41
CA CYS A 215 -11.25 -0.83 -2.40
C CYS A 215 -12.04 0.33 -1.77
N GLU A 216 -12.78 1.08 -2.58
CA GLU A 216 -13.67 2.15 -2.11
C GLU A 216 -14.84 1.58 -1.29
N GLU A 217 -15.46 0.50 -1.76
CA GLU A 217 -16.55 -0.16 -1.04
C GLU A 217 -16.08 -0.58 0.36
N GLN A 218 -14.87 -1.12 0.47
CA GLN A 218 -14.27 -1.54 1.75
C GLN A 218 -13.72 -0.39 2.60
N ALA A 219 -13.74 0.86 2.10
CA ALA A 219 -13.38 2.02 2.90
C ALA A 219 -14.36 2.18 4.07
N VAL A 220 -13.88 1.93 5.28
CA VAL A 220 -14.60 2.16 6.54
C VAL A 220 -14.00 3.38 7.22
N GLU A 221 -14.16 4.53 6.56
CA GLU A 221 -13.48 5.78 6.93
C GLU A 221 -13.79 6.23 8.36
N LYS A 222 -15.03 6.04 8.82
CA LYS A 222 -15.41 6.38 10.19
C LYS A 222 -14.59 5.58 11.20
N GLU A 223 -14.60 4.25 11.05
CA GLU A 223 -13.88 3.32 11.92
C GLU A 223 -12.37 3.53 11.83
N ILE A 224 -11.84 3.77 10.63
CA ILE A 224 -10.42 4.11 10.44
C ILE A 224 -10.06 5.41 11.15
N ASN A 225 -10.88 6.46 11.05
CA ASN A 225 -10.59 7.74 11.70
C ASN A 225 -10.61 7.60 13.24
N GLU A 226 -11.55 6.83 13.80
CA GLU A 226 -11.56 6.49 15.24
C GLU A 226 -10.27 5.76 15.66
N CYS A 227 -9.77 4.84 14.82
CA CYS A 227 -8.50 4.17 15.05
C CYS A 227 -7.32 5.16 14.95
N VAL A 228 -7.30 6.06 13.97
CA VAL A 228 -6.26 7.10 13.80
C VAL A 228 -6.21 8.03 15.01
N GLU A 229 -7.36 8.45 15.55
CA GLU A 229 -7.42 9.25 16.78
C GLU A 229 -6.83 8.51 17.98
N THR A 230 -7.00 7.19 18.04
CA THR A 230 -6.44 6.35 19.11
C THR A 230 -4.92 6.20 18.94
N VAL A 231 -4.47 5.77 17.77
CA VAL A 231 -3.05 5.53 17.46
C VAL A 231 -2.22 6.81 17.54
N SER A 232 -2.76 7.94 17.07
CA SER A 232 -2.04 9.23 17.10
C SER A 232 -1.69 9.68 18.53
N LYS A 233 -2.46 9.31 19.55
CA LYS A 233 -2.17 9.59 20.96
C LYS A 233 -1.01 8.75 21.52
N LEU A 234 -0.72 7.61 20.89
CA LEU A 234 0.35 6.68 21.29
C LEU A 234 1.70 7.05 20.68
N ILE A 235 1.69 7.75 19.55
CA ILE A 235 2.88 8.15 18.81
C ILE A 235 3.52 9.39 19.43
N LYS A 236 4.85 9.36 19.57
CA LYS A 236 5.64 10.50 20.09
C LYS A 236 6.63 11.07 19.09
N SER A 237 6.94 10.31 18.03
CA SER A 237 7.86 10.74 16.97
C SER A 237 7.11 11.22 15.72
N LEU A 238 7.87 11.62 14.72
CA LEU A 238 7.33 12.03 13.43
C LEU A 238 6.94 10.80 12.60
N TRP A 239 5.71 10.76 12.08
CA TRP A 239 5.20 9.70 11.21
C TRP A 239 4.64 10.30 9.92
N CYS A 240 4.85 9.63 8.79
CA CYS A 240 4.12 10.00 7.59
C CYS A 240 2.65 9.59 7.75
N GLN A 241 1.73 10.37 7.18
CA GLN A 241 0.29 10.10 7.35
C GLN A 241 -0.12 8.74 6.76
N HIS A 242 0.52 8.30 5.68
CA HIS A 242 0.28 6.97 5.12
C HIS A 242 0.63 5.85 6.11
N ALA A 243 1.78 5.93 6.78
CA ALA A 243 2.17 4.96 7.80
C ALA A 243 1.21 5.01 8.99
N LEU A 244 0.82 6.20 9.45
CA LEU A 244 -0.17 6.34 10.52
C LEU A 244 -1.50 5.66 10.16
N HIS A 245 -2.03 5.91 8.97
CA HIS A 245 -3.29 5.31 8.52
C HIS A 245 -3.18 3.79 8.36
N ALA A 246 -2.10 3.27 7.78
CA ALA A 246 -1.88 1.82 7.64
C ALA A 246 -1.73 1.13 9.00
N LEU A 247 -0.96 1.71 9.93
CA LEU A 247 -0.84 1.20 11.30
C LEU A 247 -2.20 1.21 12.02
N SER A 248 -2.98 2.28 11.84
CA SER A 248 -4.31 2.41 12.46
C SER A 248 -5.29 1.38 11.89
N ALA A 249 -5.18 1.04 10.60
CA ALA A 249 -6.02 0.02 9.97
C ALA A 249 -5.82 -1.38 10.58
N LEU A 250 -4.67 -1.67 11.19
CA LEU A 250 -4.45 -2.93 11.91
C LEU A 250 -5.44 -3.09 13.07
N MET A 251 -5.93 -2.02 13.68
CA MET A 251 -6.93 -2.07 14.76
C MET A 251 -8.33 -2.52 14.30
N LEU A 252 -8.56 -2.62 12.98
CA LEU A 252 -9.76 -3.25 12.43
C LEU A 252 -9.71 -4.78 12.53
N ASN A 253 -8.58 -5.36 12.94
CA ASN A 253 -8.45 -6.78 13.25
C ASN A 253 -8.85 -7.03 14.73
N LYS A 254 -9.59 -8.11 14.99
CA LYS A 254 -10.05 -8.54 16.34
C LYS A 254 -8.91 -8.84 17.30
N ASN A 255 -7.78 -9.30 16.79
CA ASN A 255 -6.60 -9.72 17.55
C ASN A 255 -5.59 -8.57 17.75
N MET A 256 -5.93 -7.34 17.34
CA MET A 256 -5.10 -6.16 17.58
C MET A 256 -5.70 -5.28 18.67
N ASP A 257 -4.91 -5.07 19.71
CA ASP A 257 -5.19 -4.19 20.83
C ASP A 257 -4.17 -3.04 20.92
N GLU A 258 -4.43 -2.07 21.80
CA GLU A 258 -3.55 -0.92 22.01
C GLU A 258 -2.15 -1.34 22.47
N VAL A 259 -2.02 -2.46 23.19
CA VAL A 259 -0.73 -2.97 23.68
C VAL A 259 0.13 -3.43 22.51
N ARG A 260 -0.43 -4.24 21.59
CA ARG A 260 0.28 -4.69 20.38
C ARG A 260 0.61 -3.53 19.46
N ILE A 261 -0.33 -2.59 19.27
CA ILE A 261 -0.09 -1.38 18.48
C ILE A 261 1.04 -0.53 19.07
N SER A 262 1.04 -0.30 20.39
CA SER A 262 2.11 0.44 21.07
C SER A 262 3.48 -0.20 20.89
N LYS A 263 3.56 -1.53 20.93
CA LYS A 263 4.81 -2.25 20.64
C LYS A 263 5.23 -2.15 19.17
N LEU A 264 4.29 -2.23 18.23
CA LEU A 264 4.58 -2.00 16.80
C LEU A 264 5.06 -0.57 16.53
N ILE A 265 4.48 0.43 17.19
CA ILE A 265 4.96 1.83 17.14
C ILE A 265 6.42 1.88 17.58
N ASN A 266 6.73 1.34 18.76
CA ASN A 266 8.10 1.34 19.28
C ASN A 266 9.08 0.66 18.32
N MET A 267 8.69 -0.47 17.74
CA MET A 267 9.51 -1.21 16.78
C MET A 267 9.72 -0.42 15.49
N ALA A 268 8.69 0.21 14.94
CA ALA A 268 8.78 1.01 13.73
C ALA A 268 9.64 2.26 13.91
N GLU A 269 9.51 2.92 15.07
CA GLU A 269 10.37 4.06 15.42
C GLU A 269 11.84 3.64 15.50
N LYS A 270 12.14 2.46 16.05
CA LYS A 270 13.50 1.92 16.09
C LYS A 270 14.03 1.52 14.72
N VAL A 271 13.19 0.93 13.85
CA VAL A 271 13.56 0.64 12.45
C VAL A 271 13.88 1.94 11.68
N ALA A 272 13.09 3.00 11.87
CA ALA A 272 13.38 4.29 11.27
C ALA A 272 14.70 4.89 11.81
N GLN A 273 14.96 4.76 13.11
CA GLN A 273 16.22 5.19 13.73
C GLN A 273 17.44 4.41 13.22
N GLU A 274 17.33 3.09 13.08
CA GLU A 274 18.35 2.19 12.50
C GLU A 274 18.81 2.70 11.12
N LYS A 275 17.87 3.22 10.34
CA LYS A 275 18.09 3.74 8.98
C LYS A 275 18.40 5.23 8.92
N ASN A 276 18.52 5.89 10.07
CA ASN A 276 18.72 7.33 10.19
C ASN A 276 17.64 8.17 9.45
N HIS A 277 16.40 7.69 9.44
CA HIS A 277 15.27 8.40 8.86
C HIS A 277 14.77 9.49 9.82
N PRO A 278 14.22 10.62 9.31
CA PRO A 278 13.70 11.71 10.15
C PRO A 278 12.42 11.35 10.92
N GLY A 279 11.83 10.20 10.64
CA GLY A 279 10.60 9.67 11.22
C GLY A 279 10.18 8.39 10.51
N VAL A 280 9.05 7.81 10.90
CA VAL A 280 8.56 6.55 10.32
C VAL A 280 7.92 6.80 8.95
N THR A 281 8.48 6.18 7.92
CA THR A 281 7.92 6.12 6.56
C THR A 281 6.99 4.92 6.38
N THR A 282 6.25 4.87 5.27
CA THR A 282 5.46 3.69 4.89
C THR A 282 6.33 2.44 4.78
N SER A 283 7.53 2.57 4.18
CA SER A 283 8.47 1.45 4.03
C SER A 283 8.92 0.90 5.40
N ASP A 284 9.27 1.79 6.33
CA ASP A 284 9.69 1.42 7.70
C ASP A 284 8.60 0.64 8.44
N LEU A 285 7.33 1.05 8.30
CA LEU A 285 6.19 0.35 8.88
C LEU A 285 6.02 -1.05 8.28
N PHE A 286 6.03 -1.20 6.95
CA PHE A 286 5.85 -2.52 6.34
C PHE A 286 7.02 -3.46 6.62
N ILE A 287 8.27 -2.95 6.65
CA ILE A 287 9.43 -3.71 7.12
C ILE A 287 9.19 -4.18 8.56
N THR A 288 8.72 -3.30 9.43
CA THR A 288 8.42 -3.61 10.83
C THR A 288 7.40 -4.74 10.94
N MET A 289 6.28 -4.65 10.23
CA MET A 289 5.25 -5.69 10.25
C MET A 289 5.76 -7.02 9.66
N GLY A 290 6.60 -6.97 8.62
CA GLY A 290 7.26 -8.16 8.07
C GLY A 290 8.26 -8.82 9.03
N ARG A 291 9.04 -8.01 9.78
CA ARG A 291 9.94 -8.49 10.84
C ARG A 291 9.15 -9.06 12.03
N ALA A 292 7.93 -8.56 12.28
CA ALA A 292 7.06 -9.00 13.37
C ALA A 292 6.32 -10.33 13.10
N VAL A 293 6.43 -10.91 11.91
CA VAL A 293 5.73 -12.17 11.55
C VAL A 293 6.19 -13.36 12.41
N ALA A 294 5.25 -14.01 13.09
CA ALA A 294 5.47 -15.28 13.79
C ALA A 294 5.43 -16.51 12.86
#